data_AF-A0A3N8AHZ0-F1
#
_entry.id   AF-A0A3N8AHZ0-F1
#
_cell.length_a   1.000
_cell.length_b   1.000
_cell.length_c   1.000
_cell.angle_alpha   90.00
_cell.angle_beta   90.00
_cell.angle_gamma   90.00
#
_symmetry.space_group_name_H-M   'P 1'
#
loop_
_entity.id
_entity.type
_entity.pdbx_description
1 polymer ?
#
loop_
_entity_poly.entity_id
_entity_poly.type
_entity_poly.pdbx_seq_one_letter_code
_entity_poly.pdbx_strand_id
1 'polypeptide(L)'
;DAQFELLPTNEPFRLERSVRKPVMSGPERAIVVGPAEQEIWTDPYGRVKVQFAWDRQGRHDEHSGIWLRVLSPWQGVDMGATFIPRIGHEVAVSHYHGDPDLPVIIGSAVNAFRQPAL
;
A
#
# COMPACT_ATOMS: atom_id res chain seq x y z
N ASP A 1 -43.05 -2.72 30.63
CA ASP A 1 -43.20 -3.61 29.47
C ASP A 1 -41.90 -3.71 28.69
N ALA A 2 -41.55 -4.91 28.22
CA ALA A 2 -40.37 -5.15 27.39
C ALA A 2 -40.80 -5.38 25.94
N GLN A 3 -40.06 -4.80 24.99
CA GLN A 3 -40.24 -4.99 23.56
C GLN A 3 -39.03 -5.69 22.95
N PHE A 4 -39.28 -6.50 21.92
CA PHE A 4 -38.27 -7.29 21.23
C PHE A 4 -38.42 -7.14 19.71
N GLU A 5 -37.29 -7.14 19.01
CA GLU A 5 -37.21 -7.22 17.55
C GLU A 5 -36.62 -8.59 17.17
N LEU A 6 -37.23 -9.28 16.21
CA LEU A 6 -36.95 -10.68 15.88
C LEU A 6 -36.74 -10.83 14.37
N LEU A 7 -35.84 -11.74 13.99
CA LEU A 7 -35.60 -12.16 12.61
C LEU A 7 -36.21 -13.56 12.39
N PRO A 8 -36.79 -13.86 11.21
CA PRO A 8 -37.21 -15.23 10.86
C PRO A 8 -36.07 -16.25 10.97
N THR A 9 -36.35 -17.41 11.55
CA THR A 9 -35.35 -18.47 11.81
C THR A 9 -34.69 -19.03 10.54
N ASN A 10 -35.39 -18.96 9.41
CA ASN A 10 -34.94 -19.46 8.12
C ASN A 10 -34.11 -18.44 7.33
N GLU A 11 -33.92 -17.23 7.85
CA GLU A 11 -33.14 -16.17 7.21
C GLU A 11 -31.82 -15.93 7.95
N PRO A 12 -30.67 -15.91 7.26
CA PRO A 12 -29.41 -15.61 7.90
C PRO A 12 -29.30 -14.10 8.17
N PHE A 13 -29.10 -13.73 9.43
CA PHE A 13 -28.88 -12.33 9.82
C PHE A 13 -27.64 -11.74 9.11
N ARG A 14 -27.77 -10.49 8.63
CA ARG A 14 -26.67 -9.66 8.13
C ARG A 14 -26.82 -8.27 8.73
N LEU A 15 -25.71 -7.74 9.27
CA LEU A 15 -25.69 -6.38 9.76
C LEU A 15 -25.88 -5.39 8.61
N GLU A 16 -26.73 -4.40 8.80
CA GLU A 16 -26.77 -3.25 7.93
C GLU A 16 -25.43 -2.50 7.97
N ARG A 17 -25.00 -2.00 6.81
CA ARG A 17 -23.75 -1.25 6.72
C ARG A 17 -23.97 0.19 7.18
N SER A 18 -23.94 0.41 8.49
CA SER A 18 -24.17 1.71 9.13
C SER A 18 -22.95 2.64 9.06
N VAL A 19 -21.74 2.10 8.92
CA VAL A 19 -20.49 2.87 8.88
C VAL A 19 -19.93 2.90 7.46
N ARG A 20 -19.50 4.09 7.00
CA ARG A 20 -18.84 4.25 5.70
C ARG A 20 -17.40 3.76 5.75
N LYS A 21 -16.94 3.16 4.64
CA LYS A 21 -15.53 2.80 4.48
C LYS A 21 -14.66 4.06 4.50
N PRO A 22 -13.50 4.07 5.18
CA PRO A 22 -12.55 5.17 5.10
C PRO A 22 -12.09 5.40 3.66
N VAL A 23 -11.80 6.66 3.32
CA VAL A 23 -11.36 7.07 1.98
C VAL A 23 -10.16 7.98 2.10
N MET A 24 -9.11 7.68 1.32
CA MET A 24 -7.88 8.43 1.22
C MET A 24 -8.08 9.65 0.32
N SER A 25 -7.66 10.83 0.79
CA SER A 25 -7.82 12.10 0.07
C SER A 25 -6.75 12.32 -1.01
N GLY A 26 -5.62 11.61 -0.94
CA GLY A 26 -4.53 11.76 -1.89
C GLY A 26 -3.39 10.79 -1.63
N PRO A 27 -2.28 10.92 -2.36
CA PRO A 27 -1.11 10.08 -2.18
C PRO A 27 -0.42 10.32 -0.84
N GLU A 28 0.11 9.24 -0.26
CA GLU A 28 0.86 9.25 0.98
C GLU A 28 2.33 8.90 0.76
N ARG A 29 3.16 9.22 1.74
CA ARG A 29 4.59 8.88 1.76
C ARG A 29 4.80 7.56 2.47
N ALA A 30 5.60 6.69 1.86
CA ALA A 30 6.07 5.46 2.48
C ALA A 30 7.56 5.25 2.18
N ILE A 31 8.23 4.44 3.01
CA ILE A 31 9.62 4.05 2.82
C ILE A 31 9.66 2.59 2.37
N VAL A 32 10.45 2.29 1.35
CA VAL A 32 10.68 0.91 0.90
C VAL A 32 11.51 0.18 1.96
N VAL A 33 11.05 -1.01 2.35
CA VAL A 33 11.65 -1.83 3.42
C VAL A 33 12.02 -3.22 2.90
N GLY A 34 12.97 -3.86 3.59
CA GLY A 34 13.44 -5.19 3.27
C GLY A 34 14.59 -5.61 4.18
N PRO A 35 15.25 -6.74 3.87
CA PRO A 35 16.34 -7.27 4.69
C PRO A 35 17.54 -6.31 4.75
N ALA A 36 18.21 -6.23 5.90
CA ALA A 36 19.30 -5.26 6.16
C ALA A 36 20.47 -5.32 5.17
N GLU A 37 20.79 -6.52 4.65
CA GLU A 37 21.92 -6.77 3.76
C GLU A 37 21.53 -6.79 2.28
N GLN A 38 20.32 -6.34 1.95
CA GLN A 38 19.85 -6.26 0.57
C GLN A 38 19.60 -4.80 0.17
N GLU A 39 19.92 -4.49 -1.07
CA GLU A 39 19.60 -3.18 -1.65
C GLU A 39 18.22 -3.19 -2.31
N ILE A 40 17.85 -4.30 -2.93
CA ILE A 40 16.58 -4.48 -3.64
C ILE A 40 15.85 -5.68 -3.04
N TRP A 41 14.61 -5.47 -2.62
CA TRP A 41 13.73 -6.54 -2.14
C TRP A 41 12.43 -6.52 -2.95
N THR A 42 12.36 -7.44 -3.91
CA THR A 42 11.27 -7.53 -4.89
C THR A 42 10.84 -8.96 -5.10
N ASP A 43 9.59 -9.13 -5.52
CA ASP A 43 9.04 -10.42 -5.94
C ASP A 43 9.00 -10.56 -7.48
N PRO A 44 8.54 -11.71 -8.04
CA PRO A 44 8.47 -11.93 -9.49
C PRO A 44 7.58 -10.93 -10.26
N TYR A 45 6.75 -10.15 -9.56
CA TYR A 45 5.86 -9.16 -10.16
C TYR A 45 6.41 -7.73 -10.06
N GLY A 46 7.65 -7.56 -9.59
CA GLY A 46 8.23 -6.23 -9.39
C GLY A 46 7.60 -5.46 -8.23
N ARG A 47 6.90 -6.15 -7.31
CA ARG A 47 6.36 -5.51 -6.10
C ARG A 47 7.48 -5.29 -5.10
N VAL A 48 7.36 -4.24 -4.29
CA VAL A 48 8.26 -3.96 -3.17
C VAL A 48 7.48 -3.88 -1.87
N LYS A 49 8.13 -4.16 -0.73
CA LYS A 49 7.52 -3.90 0.58
C LYS A 49 7.73 -2.46 0.98
N VAL A 50 6.71 -1.83 1.56
CA VAL A 50 6.82 -0.47 2.10
C VAL A 50 6.23 -0.36 3.49
N GLN A 51 6.79 0.52 4.29
CA GLN A 51 6.23 0.94 5.57
C GLN A 51 5.78 2.39 5.48
N PHE A 52 4.52 2.65 5.84
CA PHE A 52 3.95 3.99 5.88
C PHE A 52 4.45 4.76 7.10
N ALA A 53 4.48 6.09 7.00
CA ALA A 53 4.90 6.94 8.11
C ALA A 53 4.01 6.81 9.37
N TRP A 54 2.74 6.44 9.19
CA TRP A 54 1.81 6.20 10.29
C TRP A 54 1.90 4.79 10.88
N ASP A 55 2.64 3.88 10.25
CA ASP A 55 2.83 2.52 10.76
C ASP A 55 3.86 2.52 11.90
N ARG A 56 3.34 2.34 13.11
CA ARG A 56 4.11 2.29 14.37
C ARG A 56 4.54 0.88 14.78
N GLN A 57 4.03 -0.15 14.10
CA GLN A 57 4.28 -1.56 14.43
C GLN A 57 5.47 -2.10 13.63
N GLY A 58 5.67 -1.59 12.42
CA GLY A 58 6.82 -1.95 11.59
C GLY A 58 8.16 -1.51 12.17
N ARG A 59 9.19 -2.30 11.89
CA ARG A 59 10.59 -2.10 12.32
C ARG A 59 11.52 -1.74 11.16
N HIS A 60 10.96 -1.35 10.01
CA HIS A 60 11.69 -1.10 8.78
C HIS A 60 12.53 -2.30 8.30
N ASP A 61 12.01 -3.51 8.48
CA ASP A 61 12.64 -4.79 8.10
C ASP A 61 11.81 -5.54 7.03
N GLU A 62 12.26 -6.74 6.63
CA GLU A 62 11.56 -7.60 5.67
C GLU A 62 10.19 -8.11 6.15
N HIS A 63 9.91 -8.04 7.45
CA HIS A 63 8.65 -8.45 8.04
C HIS A 63 7.65 -7.28 8.11
N SER A 64 8.14 -6.05 8.01
CA SER A 64 7.35 -4.82 8.06
C SER A 64 6.61 -4.56 6.76
N GLY A 65 5.44 -3.93 6.84
CA GLY A 65 4.73 -3.46 5.67
C GLY A 65 4.10 -4.54 4.78
N ILE A 66 3.63 -4.11 3.61
CA ILE A 66 2.88 -4.93 2.65
C ILE A 66 3.52 -4.85 1.26
N TRP A 67 3.31 -5.88 0.44
CA TRP A 67 3.77 -5.90 -0.95
C TRP A 67 2.90 -4.98 -1.82
N LEU A 68 3.52 -3.96 -2.40
CA LEU A 68 2.85 -3.01 -3.29
C LEU A 68 3.36 -3.10 -4.71
N ARG A 69 2.43 -2.98 -5.67
CA ARG A 69 2.76 -2.82 -7.09
C ARG A 69 3.38 -1.45 -7.33
N VAL A 70 4.37 -1.43 -8.20
CA VAL A 70 5.02 -0.21 -8.68
C VAL A 70 4.46 0.14 -10.05
N LEU A 71 3.96 1.36 -10.20
CA LEU A 71 3.51 1.86 -11.49
C LEU A 71 4.73 2.09 -12.39
N SER A 72 4.83 1.28 -13.43
CA SER A 72 5.79 1.45 -14.53
C SER A 72 5.32 2.56 -15.48
N PRO A 73 6.22 3.38 -16.06
CA PRO A 73 5.86 4.34 -17.11
C PRO A 73 5.15 3.69 -18.30
N TRP A 74 5.50 2.45 -18.61
CA TRP A 74 4.87 1.63 -19.64
C TRP A 74 5.09 0.14 -19.37
N GLN A 75 4.03 -0.66 -19.52
CA GLN A 75 4.08 -2.11 -19.45
C GLN A 75 3.16 -2.72 -20.51
N GLY A 76 3.71 -3.56 -21.38
CA GLY A 76 3.01 -4.41 -22.34
C GLY A 76 3.32 -5.89 -22.07
N VAL A 77 2.90 -6.76 -23.00
CA VAL A 77 3.25 -8.19 -22.96
C VAL A 77 4.73 -8.33 -23.34
N ASP A 78 5.54 -8.86 -22.43
CA ASP A 78 7.00 -9.07 -22.56
C ASP A 78 7.84 -7.84 -22.96
N MET A 79 7.27 -6.64 -22.89
CA MET A 79 7.92 -5.37 -23.20
C MET A 79 7.52 -4.32 -22.16
N GLY A 80 8.43 -3.44 -21.76
CA GLY A 80 8.11 -2.38 -20.81
C GLY A 80 9.33 -1.64 -20.30
N ALA A 81 9.09 -0.67 -19.43
CA ALA A 81 10.12 0.05 -18.69
C ALA A 81 9.92 -0.16 -17.19
N THR A 82 10.89 -0.81 -16.55
CA THR A 82 10.80 -1.15 -15.12
C THR A 82 11.85 -0.39 -14.33
N PHE A 83 11.39 0.33 -13.29
CA PHE A 83 12.24 1.03 -12.33
C PHE A 83 11.82 0.61 -10.93
N ILE A 84 12.56 -0.33 -10.33
CA ILE A 84 12.24 -0.85 -9.00
C ILE A 84 12.84 0.06 -7.91
N PRO A 85 12.02 0.60 -6.99
CA PRO A 85 12.51 1.33 -5.82
C PRO A 85 13.38 0.44 -4.92
N ARG A 86 14.48 0.99 -4.42
CA ARG A 86 15.42 0.29 -3.53
C ARG A 86 15.05 0.48 -2.07
N ILE A 87 15.52 -0.39 -1.19
CA ILE A 87 15.30 -0.26 0.25
C ILE A 87 15.81 1.11 0.74
N GLY A 88 15.00 1.78 1.56
CA GLY A 88 15.24 3.14 2.04
C GLY A 88 14.83 4.26 1.08
N HIS A 89 14.31 3.95 -0.11
CA HIS A 89 13.73 4.99 -0.99
C HIS A 89 12.37 5.46 -0.45
N GLU A 90 12.13 6.77 -0.54
CA GLU A 90 10.82 7.36 -0.29
C GLU A 90 9.95 7.27 -1.55
N VAL A 91 8.77 6.68 -1.40
CA VAL A 91 7.80 6.48 -2.49
C VAL A 91 6.49 7.18 -2.18
N ALA A 92 5.82 7.65 -3.24
CA ALA A 92 4.46 8.14 -3.18
C ALA A 92 3.49 6.98 -3.47
N VAL A 93 2.56 6.73 -2.56
CA VAL A 93 1.57 5.66 -2.63
C VAL A 93 0.19 6.27 -2.81
N SER A 94 -0.47 5.94 -3.92
CA SER A 94 -1.88 6.30 -4.17
C SER A 94 -2.78 5.10 -3.89
N HIS A 95 -4.08 5.34 -3.84
CA HIS A 95 -5.09 4.35 -3.48
C HIS A 95 -6.17 4.31 -4.57
N TYR A 96 -6.39 3.16 -5.19
CA TYR A 96 -7.43 3.03 -6.22
C TYR A 96 -8.79 3.37 -5.64
N HIS A 97 -9.51 4.31 -6.26
CA HIS A 97 -10.79 4.85 -5.77
C HIS A 97 -10.72 5.47 -4.36
N GLY A 98 -9.51 5.81 -3.88
CA GLY A 98 -9.28 6.26 -2.51
C GLY A 98 -9.41 5.15 -1.47
N ASP A 99 -9.45 3.88 -1.86
CA ASP A 99 -9.58 2.76 -0.93
C ASP A 99 -8.24 2.45 -0.24
N PRO A 100 -8.14 2.59 1.10
CA PRO A 100 -6.91 2.29 1.84
C PRO A 100 -6.39 0.86 1.65
N ASP A 101 -7.27 -0.08 1.28
CA ASP A 101 -6.92 -1.48 1.05
C ASP A 101 -6.40 -1.74 -0.38
N LEU A 102 -6.44 -0.73 -1.27
CA LEU A 102 -5.97 -0.82 -2.65
C LEU A 102 -4.80 0.14 -2.97
N PRO A 103 -3.69 0.10 -2.21
CA PRO A 103 -2.51 0.93 -2.45
C PRO A 103 -1.71 0.52 -3.69
N VAL A 104 -1.11 1.52 -4.34
CA VAL A 104 -0.20 1.38 -5.49
C VAL A 104 0.88 2.48 -5.43
N ILE A 105 2.13 2.12 -5.66
CA ILE A 105 3.22 3.09 -5.74
C ILE A 105 3.13 3.80 -7.09
N ILE A 106 3.05 5.13 -7.08
CA ILE A 106 2.91 5.95 -8.29
C ILE A 106 4.21 6.69 -8.68
N GLY A 107 5.23 6.66 -7.82
CA GLY A 107 6.51 7.29 -8.08
C GLY A 107 7.40 7.38 -6.84
N SER A 108 8.59 7.95 -7.03
CA SER A 108 9.53 8.27 -5.95
C SER A 108 9.78 9.77 -5.92
N ALA A 109 9.76 10.37 -4.73
CA ALA A 109 9.98 11.80 -4.55
C ALA A 109 11.42 12.10 -4.13
N VAL A 110 11.97 13.20 -4.63
CA VAL A 110 13.24 13.73 -4.13
C VAL A 110 13.07 14.25 -2.71
N ASN A 111 14.09 14.13 -1.88
CA ASN A 111 14.08 14.67 -0.52
C ASN A 111 15.48 15.14 -0.11
N ALA A 112 15.59 15.72 1.09
CA ALA A 112 16.84 16.30 1.58
C ALA A 112 18.01 15.29 1.63
N PHE A 113 17.72 14.00 1.78
CA PHE A 113 18.72 12.92 1.85
C PHE A 113 18.96 12.26 0.49
N ARG A 114 18.03 12.39 -0.45
CA ARG A 114 18.03 11.80 -1.80
C ARG A 114 17.76 12.91 -2.81
N GLN A 115 18.80 13.70 -3.08
CA GLN A 115 18.77 14.82 -4.00
C GLN A 115 18.70 14.34 -5.47
N PRO A 116 18.19 15.17 -6.39
CA PRO A 116 18.23 14.86 -7.82
C PRO A 116 19.68 14.61 -8.30
N ALA A 117 19.85 13.68 -9.22
CA ALA A 117 21.08 13.56 -9.98
C ALA A 117 21.14 14.73 -10.97
N LEU A 118 21.90 15.77 -10.64
CA LEU A 118 22.21 16.91 -11.50
C LEU A 118 23.55 16.70 -12.20
#